data_AF-A0A2M7B2Z5-F1
#
_entry.id   AF-A0A2M7B2Z5-F1
#
_cell.length_a   1.000
_cell.length_b   1.000
_cell.length_c   1.000
_cell.angle_alpha   90.00
_cell.angle_beta   90.00
_cell.angle_gamma   90.00
#
_symmetry.space_group_name_H-M   'P 1'
#
loop_
_entity.id
_entity.type
_entity.pdbx_description
1 polymer ?
#
loop_
_entity_poly.entity_id
_entity_poly.type
_entity_poly.pdbx_seq_one_letter_code
_entity_poly.pdbx_strand_id
1 'polypeptide(L)'
;MGRTLPSATQVFLQEQDSFARFRRALRRSDQLALDDLFTSARQHLAAAQYASHALPFEVFLLSMLLEEHKEVMRLRQQVDELISRQK
;
A
#
# COMPACT_ATOMS: atom_id res chain seq x y z
N MET A 1 -34.85 -2.29 3.01
CA MET A 1 -33.80 -3.10 2.38
C MET A 1 -32.46 -2.68 2.97
N GLY A 2 -31.90 -3.48 3.89
CA GLY A 2 -30.67 -3.15 4.60
C GLY A 2 -29.50 -3.01 3.62
N ARG A 3 -28.76 -1.91 3.72
CA ARG A 3 -27.54 -1.69 2.92
C ARG A 3 -26.52 -2.74 3.33
N THR A 4 -26.23 -3.70 2.46
CA THR A 4 -25.07 -4.59 2.62
C THR A 4 -23.83 -3.71 2.78
N LEU A 5 -23.07 -3.93 3.85
CA LEU A 5 -21.80 -3.24 4.05
C LEU A 5 -20.86 -3.61 2.89
N PRO A 6 -20.21 -2.64 2.23
CA PRO A 6 -19.28 -2.94 1.16
C PRO A 6 -18.10 -3.76 1.70
N SER A 7 -17.59 -4.69 0.91
CA SER A 7 -16.42 -5.47 1.29
C SER A 7 -15.16 -4.61 1.32
N ALA A 8 -14.13 -5.03 2.07
CA ALA A 8 -12.84 -4.34 2.10
C ALA A 8 -12.25 -4.12 0.70
N THR A 9 -12.43 -5.11 -0.20
CA THR A 9 -12.02 -5.00 -1.61
C THR A 9 -12.82 -3.94 -2.37
N GLN A 10 -14.14 -3.86 -2.16
CA GLN A 10 -14.97 -2.84 -2.82
C GLN A 10 -14.58 -1.44 -2.38
N VAL A 11 -14.37 -1.26 -1.07
CA VAL A 11 -13.91 0.01 -0.52
C VAL A 11 -12.52 0.36 -1.07
N PHE A 12 -11.61 -0.61 -1.15
CA PHE A 12 -10.29 -0.40 -1.73
C PHE A 12 -10.34 0.10 -3.18
N LEU A 13 -11.15 -0.53 -4.03
CA LEU A 13 -11.28 -0.12 -5.43
C LEU A 13 -11.89 1.28 -5.55
N GLN A 14 -12.88 1.61 -4.73
CA GLN A 14 -13.46 2.96 -4.69
C GLN A 14 -12.44 4.02 -4.26
N GLU A 15 -11.66 3.74 -3.22
CA GLU A 15 -10.60 4.64 -2.78
C GLU A 15 -9.55 4.80 -3.90
N GLN A 16 -9.07 3.70 -4.49
CA GLN A 16 -8.10 3.75 -5.59
C GLN A 16 -8.61 4.58 -6.79
N ASP A 17 -9.87 4.41 -7.18
CA ASP A 17 -10.50 5.18 -8.25
C ASP A 17 -10.61 6.67 -7.91
N SER A 18 -10.83 7.01 -6.63
CA SER A 18 -10.86 8.41 -6.19
C SER A 18 -9.54 9.13 -6.44
N PHE A 19 -8.41 8.41 -6.40
CA PHE A 19 -7.07 8.92 -6.71
C PHE A 19 -6.76 8.98 -8.21
N ALA A 20 -7.66 8.56 -9.11
CA ALA A 20 -7.37 8.53 -10.55
C ALA A 20 -6.97 9.89 -11.13
N ARG A 21 -7.57 11.00 -10.65
CA ARG A 21 -7.18 12.36 -11.08
C ARG A 21 -5.79 12.74 -10.59
N PHE A 22 -5.49 12.46 -9.32
CA PHE A 22 -4.17 12.68 -8.73
C PHE A 22 -3.10 11.90 -9.48
N ARG A 23 -3.32 10.60 -9.69
CA ARG A 23 -2.46 9.72 -10.48
C ARG A 23 -2.17 10.29 -11.87
N ARG A 24 -3.17 10.75 -12.61
CA ARG A 24 -2.97 11.32 -13.95
C ARG A 24 -2.11 12.59 -13.97
N ALA A 25 -2.07 13.33 -12.86
CA ALA A 25 -1.24 14.53 -12.74
C ALA A 25 0.24 14.22 -12.45
N LEU A 26 0.56 12.98 -12.06
CA LEU A 26 1.92 12.55 -11.77
C LEU A 26 2.73 12.26 -13.03
N ARG A 27 4.07 12.33 -12.92
CA ARG A 27 4.98 11.83 -13.98
C ARG A 27 4.82 10.33 -14.14
N ARG A 28 5.21 9.79 -15.31
CA ARG A 28 5.09 8.35 -15.59
C ARG A 28 5.82 7.47 -14.57
N SER A 29 7.00 7.88 -14.09
CA SER A 29 7.74 7.18 -13.03
C SER A 29 6.91 7.06 -11.75
N ASP A 30 6.32 8.17 -11.34
CA ASP A 30 5.61 8.29 -10.07
C ASP A 30 4.24 7.61 -10.16
N GLN A 31 3.64 7.57 -11.35
CA GLN A 31 2.47 6.74 -11.64
C GLN A 31 2.78 5.26 -11.41
N LEU A 32 3.91 4.74 -11.89
CA LEU A 32 4.28 3.34 -11.68
C LEU A 32 4.49 3.06 -10.19
N ALA A 33 5.23 3.92 -9.49
CA ALA A 33 5.43 3.80 -8.03
C ALA A 33 4.09 3.80 -7.27
N LEU A 34 3.16 4.68 -7.63
CA LEU A 34 1.84 4.72 -7.00
C LEU A 34 1.02 3.44 -7.26
N ASP A 35 1.09 2.84 -8.47
CA ASP A 35 0.42 1.56 -8.74
C ASP A 35 0.99 0.42 -7.91
N ASP A 36 2.32 0.40 -7.75
CA ASP A 36 3.01 -0.61 -6.96
C ASP A 36 2.61 -0.49 -5.48
N LEU A 37 2.49 0.74 -4.95
CA LEU A 37 1.97 1.00 -3.60
C LEU A 37 0.53 0.52 -3.43
N PHE A 38 -0.37 0.80 -4.38
CA PHE A 38 -1.73 0.25 -4.33
C PHE A 38 -1.73 -1.28 -4.39
N THR A 39 -0.82 -1.87 -5.17
CA THR A 39 -0.69 -3.32 -5.29
C THR A 39 -0.19 -3.96 -4.00
N SER A 40 0.78 -3.34 -3.32
CA SER A 40 1.32 -3.83 -2.05
C SER A 40 0.26 -3.73 -0.93
N ALA A 41 -0.51 -2.63 -0.90
CA ALA A 41 -1.60 -2.45 0.06
C ALA A 41 -2.68 -3.53 -0.04
N ARG A 42 -2.95 -4.08 -1.25
CA ARG A 42 -3.95 -5.15 -1.42
C ARG A 42 -3.63 -6.42 -0.63
N GLN A 43 -2.36 -6.68 -0.33
CA GLN A 43 -1.95 -7.85 0.45
C GLN A 43 -2.49 -7.82 1.89
N HIS A 44 -2.85 -6.63 2.37
CA HIS A 44 -3.31 -6.39 3.74
C HIS A 44 -4.83 -6.24 3.84
N LEU A 45 -5.59 -6.47 2.76
CA LEU A 45 -7.07 -6.33 2.79
C LEU A 45 -7.74 -7.23 3.82
N ALA A 46 -7.21 -8.43 4.06
CA ALA A 46 -7.70 -9.32 5.11
C ALA A 46 -7.43 -8.75 6.51
N ALA A 47 -6.24 -8.18 6.73
CA ALA A 47 -5.88 -7.54 7.99
C ALA A 47 -6.70 -6.25 8.22
N ALA A 48 -7.08 -5.55 7.15
CA ALA A 48 -7.87 -4.34 7.22
C ALA A 48 -9.26 -4.55 7.83
N GLN A 49 -9.82 -5.76 7.73
CA GLN A 49 -11.11 -6.11 8.34
C GLN A 49 -11.06 -6.06 9.88
N TYR A 50 -9.87 -6.17 10.47
CA TYR A 50 -9.67 -6.11 11.93
C TYR A 50 -9.50 -4.68 12.44
N ALA A 51 -9.28 -3.71 11.55
CA ALA A 51 -9.13 -2.30 11.90
C ALA A 51 -10.49 -1.58 11.89
N SER A 52 -11.46 -2.09 12.67
CA SER A 52 -12.87 -1.65 12.67
C SER A 52 -13.10 -0.18 13.10
N HIS A 53 -12.09 0.47 13.66
CA HIS A 53 -12.14 1.87 14.12
C HIS A 53 -11.48 2.86 13.16
N ALA A 54 -10.64 2.38 12.23
CA ALA A 54 -9.89 3.23 11.30
C ALA A 54 -10.70 3.46 10.03
N LEU A 55 -10.51 4.63 9.40
CA LEU A 55 -11.03 4.83 8.06
C LEU A 55 -10.33 3.86 7.10
N PRO A 56 -11.05 3.24 6.15
CA PRO A 56 -10.45 2.26 5.23
C PRO A 56 -9.18 2.77 4.53
N PHE A 57 -9.16 4.05 4.17
CA PHE A 57 -7.99 4.68 3.58
C PHE A 57 -6.78 4.75 4.52
N GLU A 58 -6.97 5.02 5.81
CA GLU A 58 -5.88 5.05 6.80
C GLU A 58 -5.20 3.68 6.91
N VAL A 59 -6.00 2.61 6.84
CA VAL A 59 -5.49 1.24 6.84
C VAL A 59 -4.68 0.94 5.58
N PHE A 60 -5.12 1.45 4.42
CA PHE A 60 -4.37 1.30 3.17
C PHE A 60 -3.05 2.06 3.21
N LEU A 61 -3.04 3.29 3.72
CA LEU A 61 -1.81 4.07 3.91
C LEU A 61 -0.85 3.36 4.87
N LEU A 62 -1.36 2.83 5.99
CA LEU A 62 -0.53 2.09 6.94
C LEU A 62 0.06 0.82 6.30
N SER A 63 -0.72 0.15 5.45
CA SER A 63 -0.29 -1.04 4.72
C SER A 63 0.80 -0.72 3.70
N MET A 64 0.67 0.40 2.96
CA MET A 64 1.72 0.92 2.07
C MET A 64 3.00 1.22 2.86
N LEU A 65 2.89 1.94 3.97
CA LEU A 65 4.03 2.27 4.83
C LEU A 65 4.70 1.03 5.41
N LEU A 66 3.92 0.00 5.77
CA LEU A 66 4.44 -1.26 6.28
C LEU A 66 5.28 -1.99 5.23
N GLU A 67 4.80 -2.06 3.99
CA GLU A 67 5.54 -2.69 2.89
C GLU A 67 6.80 -1.90 2.53
N GLU A 68 6.73 -0.57 2.50
CA GLU A 68 7.91 0.28 2.31
C GLU A 68 8.93 0.10 3.44
N HIS A 69 8.49 -0.01 4.70
CA HIS A 69 9.39 -0.26 5.82
C HIS A 69 10.09 -1.61 5.71
N LYS A 70 9.37 -2.66 5.31
CA LYS A 70 9.94 -3.99 5.05
C LYS A 70 10.99 -3.94 3.94
N GLU A 71 10.71 -3.21 2.86
CA GLU A 71 11.66 -3.06 1.76
C GLU A 71 12.92 -2.31 2.20
N VAL A 72 12.78 -1.23 2.98
CA VAL A 72 13.92 -0.52 3.58
C VAL A 72 14.75 -1.44 4.47
N MET A 73 14.12 -2.26 5.32
CA MET A 73 14.84 -3.23 6.15
C MET A 73 15.61 -4.25 5.30
N ARG A 74 14.97 -4.80 4.25
CA ARG A 74 15.56 -5.76 3.33
C ARG A 74 16.75 -5.15 2.57
N LEU A 75 16.63 -3.91 2.11
CA LEU A 75 17.70 -3.20 1.40
C LEU A 75 18.88 -2.89 2.32
N ARG A 76 18.62 -2.46 3.57
CA ARG A 76 19.68 -2.25 4.58
C ARG A 76 20.47 -3.52 4.82
N GLN A 77 19.78 -4.65 5.01
CA GLN A 77 20.44 -5.94 5.20
C GLN A 77 21.32 -6.32 3.99
N GLN A 78 20.82 -6.16 2.77
CA GLN A 78 21.62 -6.45 1.56
C GLN A 78 22.85 -5.55 1.46
N VAL A 79 22.73 -4.27 1.80
CA VAL A 79 23.86 -3.34 1.82
C VAL A 79 24.91 -3.79 2.84
N ASP A 80 24.49 -4.15 4.05
CA ASP A 80 25.40 -4.65 5.10
C ASP A 80 26.10 -5.95 4.68
N GLU A 81 25.37 -6.87 4.03
CA GLU A 81 25.93 -8.10 3.47
C GLU A 81 26.95 -7.82 2.35
N LEU A 82 26.68 -6.87 1.46
CA LEU A 82 27.61 -6.48 0.40
C LEU A 82 28.87 -5.81 0.98
N ILE A 83 28.73 -4.95 1.99
CA ILE A 83 29.85 -4.29 2.66
C ILE A 83 30.72 -5.30 3.39
N SER A 84 30.12 -6.29 4.07
CA SER A 84 30.86 -7.33 4.81
C SER A 84 31.62 -8.29 3.89
N ARG A 85 31.14 -8.55 2.67
CA ARG A 85 31.84 -9.39 1.67
C ARG A 85 33.04 -8.69 1.02
N GLN A 86 33.12 -7.36 1.09
CA GLN A 86 34.22 -6.57 0.52
C GLN A 86 35.39 -6.36 1.51
N LYS A 87 35.22 -6.74 2.78
CA LYS A 87 36.25 -6.73 3.82
C LYS A 87 36.93 -8.09 3.93
#